data_AF-A0A182KBA3-F1
#
_entry.id   AF-A0A182KBA3-F1
#
_cell.length_a   1.000
_cell.length_b   1.000
_cell.length_c   1.000
_cell.angle_alpha   90.00
_cell.angle_beta   90.00
_cell.angle_gamma   90.00
#
_symmetry.space_group_name_H-M   'P 1'
#
loop_
_entity.id
_entity.type
_entity.pdbx_description
1 polymer ?
#
loop_
_entity_poly.entity_id
_entity_poly.type
_entity_poly.pdbx_seq_one_letter_code
_entity_poly.pdbx_strand_id
1 'polypeptide(L)'
;MVFTGTAEATTDAEFRSGKYAIGHQKRPTPLLDTKRMDIIKCISLADELHLLHIGLMKKLIKVYAEGSLTPFTKWKSADSKEVSNILVKIKLPQEIHRAMRPLKYLAYWKGSEFPKILKLNGITRKLFLNKLKQINGKSHVTSTVHNLLHIAEDVREFGPLPTISSYPFKGRLNFLKRLTELNELEVSGSKEKIAYPIIKNKKDEVIFYVSDKFLLRKDDRNGWFLTKDNKLIRYSSVRKVLGSFIIEWHHLVETQPAFSYPNRSKLFIIL
;
A
#
# COMPACT_ATOMS: atom_id res chain seq x y z
N MET A 1 -28.72 9.11 8.12
CA MET A 1 -28.84 7.74 8.68
C MET A 1 -27.93 7.74 9.90
N VAL A 2 -28.47 7.71 11.12
CA VAL A 2 -27.67 7.77 12.36
C VAL A 2 -27.40 6.32 12.78
N PHE A 3 -26.13 5.95 12.87
CA PHE A 3 -25.71 4.65 13.35
C PHE A 3 -25.61 4.69 14.88
N THR A 4 -26.40 3.86 15.56
CA THR A 4 -26.44 3.74 17.03
C THR A 4 -25.60 2.56 17.52
N GLY A 5 -24.43 2.33 16.92
CA GLY A 5 -23.51 1.31 17.42
C GLY A 5 -22.75 1.84 18.63
N THR A 6 -22.87 1.14 19.75
CA THR A 6 -22.23 1.42 21.04
C THR A 6 -20.80 0.84 21.11
N ALA A 7 -20.00 1.03 20.06
CA ALA A 7 -18.60 0.65 20.12
C ALA A 7 -17.81 1.83 20.70
N GLU A 8 -17.07 1.60 21.79
CA GLU A 8 -16.18 2.61 22.36
C GLU A 8 -15.14 3.04 21.31
N ALA A 9 -14.86 4.34 21.27
CA ALA A 9 -13.87 4.88 20.34
C ALA A 9 -12.49 4.27 20.64
N THR A 10 -11.83 3.75 19.61
CA THR A 10 -10.46 3.24 19.74
C THR A 10 -9.51 4.41 19.96
N THR A 11 -8.63 4.34 20.97
CA THR A 11 -7.62 5.37 21.23
C THR A 11 -6.20 4.90 20.92
N ASP A 12 -5.32 5.84 20.59
CA ASP A 12 -3.89 5.57 20.34
C ASP A 12 -3.21 4.92 21.56
N ALA A 13 -3.55 5.38 22.77
CA ALA A 13 -3.04 4.82 24.02
C ALA A 13 -3.44 3.35 24.21
N GLU A 14 -4.71 3.02 23.98
CA GLU A 14 -5.21 1.64 24.09
C GLU A 14 -4.67 0.73 22.98
N PHE A 15 -4.45 1.29 21.79
CA PHE A 15 -3.81 0.55 20.71
C PHE A 15 -2.35 0.23 21.05
N ARG A 16 -1.61 1.18 21.61
CA ARG A 16 -0.21 0.99 22.03
C ARG A 16 -0.06 0.08 23.25
N SER A 17 -1.05 0.05 24.16
CA SER A 17 -1.02 -0.84 25.33
C SER A 17 -1.32 -2.30 24.99
N GLY A 18 -1.71 -2.61 23.75
CA GLY A 18 -2.03 -3.97 23.32
C GLY A 18 -3.44 -4.43 23.73
N LYS A 19 -4.34 -3.53 24.14
CA LYS A 19 -5.74 -3.85 24.52
C LYS A 19 -6.49 -4.63 23.44
N TYR A 20 -6.07 -4.48 22.17
CA TYR A 20 -6.68 -5.11 21.00
C TYR A 20 -5.85 -6.27 20.40
N ALA A 21 -4.89 -6.84 21.16
CA ALA A 21 -4.05 -7.96 20.73
C ALA A 21 -4.87 -9.20 20.30
N ILE A 22 -6.03 -9.43 20.91
CA ILE A 22 -6.91 -10.54 20.56
C ILE A 22 -7.76 -10.13 19.34
N GLY A 23 -7.43 -10.68 18.17
CA GLY A 23 -8.23 -10.57 16.95
C GLY A 23 -7.98 -9.34 16.07
N HIS A 24 -7.53 -8.22 16.64
CA HIS A 24 -7.37 -6.95 15.89
C HIS A 24 -5.90 -6.58 15.62
N GLN A 25 -4.97 -6.86 16.55
CA GLN A 25 -3.53 -6.65 16.35
C GLN A 25 -2.81 -7.98 16.20
N LYS A 26 -2.36 -8.30 14.98
CA LYS A 26 -1.70 -9.59 14.70
C LYS A 26 -0.23 -9.62 15.07
N ARG A 27 0.46 -8.50 14.89
CA ARG A 27 1.92 -8.35 15.10
C ARG A 27 2.24 -6.91 15.49
N PRO A 28 3.31 -6.68 16.28
CA PRO A 28 3.82 -5.34 16.51
C PRO A 28 4.29 -4.72 15.17
N THR A 29 4.08 -3.42 15.03
CA THR A 29 4.53 -2.66 13.86
C THR A 29 5.52 -1.59 14.30
N PRO A 30 6.66 -1.39 13.60
CA PRO A 30 7.62 -0.32 13.91
C PRO A 30 7.01 1.08 13.89
N LEU A 31 5.83 1.23 13.27
CA LEU A 31 5.05 2.47 13.32
C LEU A 31 4.65 2.85 14.76
N LEU A 32 4.52 1.88 15.67
CA LEU A 32 4.28 2.15 17.09
C LEU A 32 5.48 2.82 17.78
N ASP A 33 6.69 2.75 17.24
CA ASP A 33 7.84 3.42 17.86
C ASP A 33 7.87 4.93 17.56
N THR A 34 7.02 5.38 16.62
CA THR A 34 6.93 6.80 16.26
C THR A 34 6.12 7.57 17.30
N LYS A 35 6.81 8.43 18.06
CA LYS A 35 6.24 9.20 19.19
C LYS A 35 5.33 10.37 18.78
N ARG A 36 5.40 10.82 17.52
CA ARG A 36 4.63 11.97 17.01
C ARG A 36 3.52 11.58 16.04
N MET A 37 3.11 10.31 16.06
CA MET A 37 2.06 9.79 15.18
C MET A 37 0.97 9.16 16.04
N ASP A 38 -0.23 9.71 15.97
CA ASP A 38 -1.42 9.05 16.50
C ASP A 38 -1.83 7.98 15.50
N ILE A 39 -1.67 6.71 15.84
CA ILE A 39 -1.87 5.62 14.88
C ILE A 39 -3.34 5.46 14.47
N ILE A 40 -4.27 5.91 15.31
CA ILE A 40 -5.70 5.85 15.04
C ILE A 40 -6.12 6.97 14.09
N LYS A 41 -5.58 8.17 14.28
CA LYS A 41 -5.93 9.33 13.45
C LYS A 41 -5.11 9.42 12.17
N CYS A 42 -3.82 9.09 12.21
CA CYS A 42 -2.92 9.30 11.06
C CYS A 42 -3.05 8.24 9.96
N ILE A 43 -3.74 7.12 10.22
CA ILE A 43 -3.94 6.06 9.23
C ILE A 43 -5.37 6.14 8.70
N SER A 44 -5.53 6.68 7.50
CA SER A 44 -6.82 6.65 6.82
C SER A 44 -7.27 5.21 6.57
N LEU A 45 -8.53 4.94 6.90
CA LEU A 45 -9.19 3.66 6.60
C LEU A 45 -9.85 3.69 5.22
N ALA A 46 -9.94 4.87 4.59
CA ALA A 46 -10.59 5.08 3.31
C ALA A 46 -9.84 4.42 2.15
N ASP A 47 -10.19 3.15 1.91
CA ASP A 47 -9.81 2.43 0.70
C ASP A 47 -11.03 2.16 -0.19
N GLU A 48 -11.04 2.79 -1.37
CA GLU A 48 -12.16 2.69 -2.31
C GLU A 48 -12.45 1.21 -2.70
N LEU A 49 -11.42 0.40 -2.89
CA LEU A 49 -11.57 -0.98 -3.31
C LEU A 49 -12.17 -1.86 -2.21
N HIS A 50 -11.65 -1.79 -0.99
CA HIS A 50 -12.06 -2.69 0.08
C HIS A 50 -13.30 -2.17 0.81
N LEU A 51 -13.56 -0.86 0.87
CA LEU A 51 -14.76 -0.30 1.48
C LEU A 51 -15.94 -0.23 0.52
N LEU A 52 -15.79 0.45 -0.63
CA LEU A 52 -16.92 0.70 -1.54
C LEU A 52 -17.16 -0.49 -2.47
N HIS A 53 -16.11 -0.97 -3.13
CA HIS A 53 -16.26 -1.96 -4.20
C HIS A 53 -16.48 -3.38 -3.66
N ILE A 54 -15.51 -3.94 -2.97
CA ILE A 54 -15.59 -5.28 -2.38
C ILE A 54 -16.45 -5.25 -1.12
N GLY A 55 -16.32 -4.21 -0.30
CA GLY A 55 -16.99 -4.14 1.00
C GLY A 55 -18.50 -3.95 0.87
N LEU A 56 -18.93 -2.96 0.08
CA LEU A 56 -20.35 -2.63 -0.09
C LEU A 56 -20.94 -3.26 -1.36
N MET A 57 -20.40 -2.97 -2.54
CA MET A 57 -21.03 -3.34 -3.81
C MET A 57 -21.10 -4.86 -3.99
N LYS A 58 -20.01 -5.59 -3.75
CA LYS A 58 -20.02 -7.06 -3.80
C LYS A 58 -21.01 -7.64 -2.80
N LYS A 59 -21.04 -7.10 -1.58
CA LYS A 59 -21.91 -7.58 -0.52
C LYS A 59 -23.38 -7.40 -0.89
N LEU A 60 -23.78 -6.20 -1.32
CA LEU A 60 -25.14 -5.93 -1.78
C LEU A 60 -25.55 -6.84 -2.94
N ILE A 61 -24.72 -6.93 -3.98
CA ILE A 61 -25.03 -7.75 -5.16
C ILE A 61 -25.13 -9.24 -4.76
N LYS A 62 -24.27 -9.73 -3.86
CA LYS A 62 -24.31 -11.11 -3.37
C LYS A 62 -25.55 -11.41 -2.54
N VAL A 63 -25.95 -10.47 -1.68
CA VAL A 63 -27.19 -10.58 -0.89
C VAL A 63 -28.39 -10.75 -1.81
N TYR A 64 -28.50 -9.94 -2.85
CA TYR A 64 -29.62 -10.03 -3.77
C TYR A 64 -29.53 -11.20 -4.76
N ALA A 65 -28.35 -11.52 -5.28
CA ALA A 65 -28.19 -12.60 -6.25
C ALA A 65 -28.37 -13.99 -5.62
N GLU A 66 -27.91 -14.17 -4.38
CA GLU A 66 -27.87 -15.48 -3.72
C GLU A 66 -28.91 -15.62 -2.60
N GLY A 67 -29.44 -14.51 -2.06
CA GLY A 67 -30.37 -14.53 -0.92
C GLY A 67 -29.66 -14.76 0.42
N SER A 68 -28.42 -14.28 0.55
CA SER A 68 -27.52 -14.67 1.64
C SER A 68 -27.76 -13.97 2.99
N LEU A 69 -28.66 -12.99 3.08
CA LEU A 69 -28.97 -12.25 4.31
C LEU A 69 -30.45 -11.85 4.38
N THR A 70 -31.12 -12.21 5.48
CA THR A 70 -32.46 -11.68 5.84
C THR A 70 -32.35 -10.24 6.36
N PRO A 71 -33.35 -9.36 6.14
CA PRO A 71 -34.64 -9.57 5.47
C PRO A 71 -34.59 -9.34 3.94
N PHE A 72 -33.40 -9.22 3.35
CA PHE A 72 -33.29 -8.96 1.91
C PHE A 72 -33.78 -10.15 1.11
N THR A 73 -34.71 -9.89 0.21
CA THR A 73 -35.22 -10.92 -0.69
C THR A 73 -34.27 -11.10 -1.86
N LYS A 74 -33.97 -12.36 -2.15
CA LYS A 74 -33.25 -12.76 -3.37
C LYS A 74 -34.01 -12.22 -4.59
N TRP A 75 -33.29 -11.71 -5.58
CA TRP A 75 -33.87 -11.33 -6.85
C TRP A 75 -34.62 -12.50 -7.48
N LYS A 76 -35.77 -12.18 -8.07
CA LYS A 76 -36.46 -13.14 -8.94
C LYS A 76 -35.55 -13.46 -10.12
N SER A 77 -35.74 -14.64 -10.71
CA SER A 77 -34.95 -15.09 -11.87
C SER A 77 -35.01 -14.07 -13.02
N ALA A 78 -36.16 -13.44 -13.24
CA ALA A 78 -36.35 -12.38 -14.23
C ALA A 78 -35.48 -11.14 -13.94
N ASP A 79 -35.50 -10.64 -12.70
CA ASP A 79 -34.69 -9.47 -12.30
C ASP A 79 -33.19 -9.77 -12.38
N SER A 80 -32.75 -10.96 -11.95
CA SER A 80 -31.34 -11.37 -12.04
C SER A 80 -30.88 -11.49 -13.50
N LYS A 81 -31.75 -11.97 -14.39
CA LYS A 81 -31.47 -12.04 -15.84
C LYS A 81 -31.41 -10.64 -16.46
N GLU A 82 -32.32 -9.75 -16.08
CA GLU A 82 -32.33 -8.35 -16.52
C GLU A 82 -31.05 -7.63 -16.10
N VAL A 83 -30.68 -7.71 -14.81
CA VAL A 83 -29.45 -7.10 -14.29
C VAL A 83 -28.21 -7.68 -14.96
N SER A 84 -28.15 -9.01 -15.17
CA SER A 84 -27.05 -9.65 -15.90
C SER A 84 -26.93 -9.15 -17.35
N ASN A 85 -28.06 -8.98 -18.04
CA ASN A 85 -28.08 -8.47 -19.41
C ASN A 85 -27.61 -7.03 -19.49
N ILE A 86 -28.03 -6.18 -18.54
CA ILE A 86 -27.54 -4.81 -18.42
C ILE A 86 -26.02 -4.84 -18.23
N LEU A 87 -25.51 -5.64 -17.30
CA LEU A 87 -24.08 -5.72 -16.99
C LEU A 87 -23.22 -6.09 -18.20
N VAL A 88 -23.64 -7.10 -18.97
CA VAL A 88 -22.88 -7.56 -20.14
C VAL A 88 -22.94 -6.57 -21.31
N LYS A 89 -24.07 -5.87 -21.49
CA LYS A 89 -24.26 -4.91 -22.59
C LYS A 89 -23.63 -3.54 -22.34
N ILE A 90 -23.02 -3.32 -21.18
CA ILE A 90 -22.36 -2.06 -20.85
C ILE A 90 -21.21 -1.81 -21.82
N LYS A 91 -21.27 -0.68 -22.53
CA LYS A 91 -20.12 -0.12 -23.24
C LYS A 91 -19.20 0.54 -22.22
N LEU A 92 -17.98 0.03 -22.11
CA LEU A 92 -16.94 0.57 -21.24
C LEU A 92 -16.05 1.54 -22.04
N PRO A 93 -15.45 2.55 -21.37
CA PRO A 93 -14.39 3.37 -21.96
C PRO A 93 -13.21 2.52 -22.44
N GLN A 94 -12.46 3.02 -23.42
CA GLN A 94 -11.36 2.29 -24.06
C GLN A 94 -10.25 1.89 -23.08
N GLU A 95 -10.09 2.64 -21.99
CA GLU A 95 -9.13 2.40 -20.90
C GLU A 95 -9.47 1.15 -20.08
N ILE A 96 -10.68 0.59 -20.24
CA ILE A 96 -11.12 -0.60 -19.51
C ILE A 96 -11.13 -1.81 -20.45
N HIS A 97 -10.01 -2.51 -20.53
CA HIS A 97 -9.81 -3.65 -21.43
C HIS A 97 -10.62 -4.92 -21.13
N ARG A 98 -11.53 -4.92 -20.15
CA ARG A 98 -12.31 -6.12 -19.78
C ARG A 98 -13.78 -5.80 -19.58
N ALA A 99 -14.64 -6.45 -20.37
CA ALA A 99 -16.08 -6.46 -20.18
C ALA A 99 -16.48 -6.99 -18.79
N MET A 100 -17.69 -6.65 -18.35
CA MET A 100 -18.28 -7.20 -17.13
C MET A 100 -18.81 -8.61 -17.38
N ARG A 101 -18.59 -9.51 -16.43
CA ARG A 101 -19.18 -10.86 -16.45
C ARG A 101 -20.64 -10.82 -15.96
N PRO A 102 -21.51 -11.75 -16.38
CA PRO A 102 -22.87 -11.85 -15.84
C PRO A 102 -22.87 -12.32 -14.37
N LEU A 103 -24.00 -12.13 -13.67
CA LEU A 103 -24.14 -12.45 -12.24
C LEU A 103 -23.92 -13.94 -11.93
N LYS A 104 -24.12 -14.84 -12.89
CA LYS A 104 -23.80 -16.27 -12.75
C LYS A 104 -22.36 -16.51 -12.26
N TYR A 105 -21.43 -15.61 -12.61
CA TYR A 105 -20.02 -15.71 -12.22
C TYR A 105 -19.64 -14.80 -11.06
N LEU A 106 -20.60 -14.25 -10.31
CA LEU A 106 -20.36 -13.28 -9.23
C LEU A 106 -19.32 -13.75 -8.21
N ALA A 107 -19.31 -15.05 -7.87
CA ALA A 107 -18.32 -15.64 -6.97
C ALA A 107 -16.87 -15.43 -7.45
N TYR A 108 -16.66 -15.38 -8.77
CA TYR A 108 -15.35 -15.24 -9.42
C TYR A 108 -15.01 -13.81 -9.80
N TRP A 109 -15.88 -12.83 -9.52
CA TRP A 109 -15.62 -11.44 -9.84
C TRP A 109 -14.42 -10.90 -9.05
N LYS A 110 -13.54 -10.19 -9.75
CA LYS A 110 -12.41 -9.48 -9.14
C LYS A 110 -12.90 -8.14 -8.59
N GLY A 111 -12.21 -7.64 -7.57
CA GLY A 111 -12.51 -6.32 -7.02
C GLY A 111 -12.56 -5.19 -8.06
N SER A 112 -11.77 -5.31 -9.13
CA SER A 112 -11.71 -4.35 -10.24
C SER A 112 -12.94 -4.34 -11.16
N GLU A 113 -13.90 -5.26 -11.00
CA GLU A 113 -15.15 -5.24 -11.76
C GLU A 113 -16.21 -4.34 -11.13
N PHE A 114 -16.32 -4.29 -9.80
CA PHE A 114 -17.30 -3.46 -9.10
C PHE A 114 -17.18 -1.95 -9.39
N PRO A 115 -15.97 -1.34 -9.50
CA PRO A 115 -15.83 0.07 -9.86
C PRO A 115 -16.41 0.40 -11.23
N LYS A 116 -16.43 -0.57 -12.17
CA LYS A 116 -16.98 -0.36 -13.51
C LYS A 116 -18.47 -0.04 -13.46
N ILE A 117 -19.18 -0.52 -12.44
CA ILE A 117 -20.60 -0.23 -12.20
C ILE A 117 -20.82 1.24 -11.81
N LEU A 118 -19.86 1.85 -11.10
CA LEU A 118 -19.96 3.27 -10.73
C LEU A 118 -19.51 4.20 -11.86
N LYS A 119 -18.56 3.75 -12.70
CA LYS A 119 -18.05 4.46 -13.88
C LYS A 119 -18.97 4.42 -15.09
N LEU A 120 -20.15 3.82 -14.96
CA LEU A 120 -21.17 3.83 -16.01
C LEU A 120 -21.62 5.26 -16.31
N ASN A 121 -22.07 5.49 -17.54
CA ASN A 121 -22.73 6.73 -17.90
C ASN A 121 -23.89 7.02 -16.93
N GLY A 122 -24.22 8.31 -16.77
CA GLY A 122 -25.16 8.75 -15.73
C GLY A 122 -26.53 8.06 -15.79
N ILE A 123 -26.97 7.64 -16.97
CA ILE A 123 -28.26 6.97 -17.20
C ILE A 123 -28.21 5.52 -16.72
N THR A 124 -27.24 4.72 -17.17
CA THR A 124 -27.12 3.30 -16.77
C THR A 124 -26.79 3.18 -15.28
N ARG A 125 -25.98 4.08 -14.73
CA ARG A 125 -25.73 4.16 -13.28
C ARG A 125 -27.02 4.44 -12.51
N LYS A 126 -27.82 5.43 -12.95
CA LYS A 126 -29.11 5.76 -12.31
C LYS A 126 -30.09 4.59 -12.40
N LEU A 127 -30.22 3.94 -13.55
CA LEU A 127 -31.09 2.77 -13.72
C LEU A 127 -30.68 1.62 -12.79
N PHE A 128 -29.39 1.31 -12.73
CA PHE A 128 -28.86 0.27 -11.84
C PHE A 128 -29.09 0.61 -10.36
N LEU A 129 -28.76 1.85 -9.95
CA LEU A 129 -28.96 2.29 -8.56
C LEU A 129 -30.44 2.40 -8.19
N ASN A 130 -31.32 2.79 -9.10
CA ASN A 130 -32.76 2.86 -8.85
C ASN A 130 -33.35 1.46 -8.68
N LYS A 131 -32.93 0.50 -9.53
CA LYS A 131 -33.31 -0.91 -9.37
C LYS A 131 -32.79 -1.48 -8.04
N LEU A 132 -31.58 -1.12 -7.60
CA LEU A 132 -31.08 -1.50 -6.27
C LEU A 132 -31.87 -0.84 -5.13
N LYS A 133 -32.21 0.44 -5.25
CA LYS A 133 -32.93 1.20 -4.21
C LYS A 133 -34.36 0.71 -4.01
N GLN A 134 -35.07 0.37 -5.08
CA GLN A 134 -36.44 -0.20 -4.99
C GLN A 134 -36.48 -1.51 -4.19
N ILE A 135 -35.34 -2.20 -4.06
CA ILE A 135 -35.20 -3.52 -3.41
C ILE A 135 -34.55 -3.38 -2.02
N ASN A 136 -34.18 -2.17 -1.60
CA ASN A 136 -33.52 -1.89 -0.32
C ASN A 136 -34.54 -1.56 0.77
N GLY A 137 -35.07 -2.59 1.44
CA GLY A 137 -35.80 -2.45 2.71
C GLY A 137 -34.86 -2.16 3.88
N LYS A 138 -35.33 -1.36 4.84
CA LYS A 138 -34.55 -0.85 5.99
C LYS A 138 -34.17 -1.94 6.99
N SER A 139 -32.92 -2.37 7.00
CA SER A 139 -32.11 -2.71 8.20
C SER A 139 -30.88 -3.52 7.77
N HIS A 140 -29.77 -3.30 8.47
CA HIS A 140 -28.43 -3.94 8.37
C HIS A 140 -27.33 -3.06 7.78
N VAL A 141 -26.63 -2.38 8.69
CA VAL A 141 -25.38 -1.65 8.50
C VAL A 141 -24.26 -2.57 9.00
N THR A 142 -23.39 -3.04 8.12
CA THR A 142 -22.21 -3.81 8.53
C THR A 142 -21.03 -2.90 8.83
N SER A 143 -19.94 -3.37 9.47
CA SER A 143 -18.76 -2.54 9.79
C SER A 143 -18.23 -1.75 8.58
N THR A 144 -18.27 -2.33 7.38
CA THR A 144 -17.97 -1.62 6.14
C THR A 144 -18.84 -0.38 5.92
N VAL A 145 -20.14 -0.47 6.21
CA VAL A 145 -21.11 0.64 6.08
C VAL A 145 -20.89 1.69 7.16
N HIS A 146 -20.47 1.29 8.36
CA HIS A 146 -20.01 2.23 9.39
C HIS A 146 -18.78 3.02 8.91
N ASN A 147 -17.80 2.36 8.28
CA ASN A 147 -16.62 3.02 7.71
C ASN A 147 -16.96 3.98 6.56
N LEU A 148 -18.12 3.81 5.89
CA LEU A 148 -18.58 4.79 4.89
C LEU A 148 -19.00 6.13 5.51
N LEU A 149 -19.35 6.15 6.81
CA LEU A 149 -19.67 7.40 7.51
C LEU A 149 -18.42 8.29 7.64
N HIS A 150 -17.26 7.66 7.79
CA HIS A 150 -15.96 8.33 7.97
C HIS A 150 -15.30 8.73 6.64
N ILE A 151 -15.71 8.16 5.51
CA ILE A 151 -15.12 8.47 4.18
C ILE A 151 -15.16 9.97 3.86
N ALA A 152 -16.24 10.67 4.23
CA ALA A 152 -16.35 12.10 3.93
C ALA A 152 -15.38 12.95 4.75
N GLU A 153 -15.08 12.53 5.98
CA GLU A 153 -14.11 13.16 6.86
C GLU A 153 -12.68 12.83 6.39
N ASP A 154 -12.39 11.57 6.08
CA ASP A 154 -11.11 11.14 5.51
C ASP A 154 -10.78 11.89 4.21
N VAL A 155 -11.77 12.13 3.33
CA VAL A 155 -11.55 12.89 2.10
C VAL A 155 -11.27 14.36 2.37
N ARG A 156 -11.88 14.93 3.43
CA ARG A 156 -11.67 16.32 3.83
C ARG A 156 -10.29 16.50 4.47
N GLU A 157 -9.83 15.53 5.25
CA GLU A 157 -8.57 15.60 6.00
C GLU A 157 -7.36 15.17 5.16
N PHE A 158 -7.45 14.04 4.45
CA PHE A 158 -6.32 13.43 3.74
C PHE A 158 -6.35 13.68 2.21
N GLY A 159 -7.44 14.21 1.68
CA GLY A 159 -7.62 14.50 0.26
C GLY A 159 -8.39 13.41 -0.51
N PRO A 160 -8.44 13.48 -1.85
CA PRO A 160 -9.28 12.59 -2.66
C PRO A 160 -9.04 11.09 -2.42
N LEU A 161 -10.10 10.26 -2.45
CA LEU A 161 -10.00 8.79 -2.28
C LEU A 161 -8.86 8.11 -3.06
N PRO A 162 -8.59 8.46 -4.34
CA PRO A 162 -7.50 7.84 -5.10
C PRO A 162 -6.10 8.17 -4.55
N THR A 163 -5.94 9.29 -3.84
CA THR A 163 -4.64 9.73 -3.32
C THR A 163 -4.33 9.15 -1.94
N ILE A 164 -5.35 8.68 -1.22
CA ILE A 164 -5.23 8.14 0.14
C ILE A 164 -5.32 6.61 0.19
N SER A 165 -5.74 5.98 -0.91
CA SER A 165 -5.77 4.52 -1.03
C SER A 165 -4.35 3.92 -1.03
N SER A 166 -4.16 2.89 -0.20
CA SER A 166 -2.93 2.08 -0.17
C SER A 166 -2.87 1.03 -1.29
N TYR A 167 -3.97 0.84 -2.04
CA TYR A 167 -4.09 -0.21 -3.05
C TYR A 167 -3.02 -0.19 -4.15
N PRO A 168 -2.59 0.98 -4.70
CA PRO A 168 -1.52 1.02 -5.71
C PRO A 168 -0.20 0.40 -5.23
N PHE A 169 0.06 0.46 -3.92
CA PHE A 169 1.27 -0.11 -3.31
C PHE A 169 1.16 -1.60 -3.01
N LYS A 170 -0.04 -2.19 -3.10
CA LYS A 170 -0.28 -3.61 -2.81
C LYS A 170 0.58 -4.55 -3.68
N GLY A 171 0.84 -4.18 -4.93
CA GLY A 171 1.74 -4.93 -5.80
C GLY A 171 3.19 -4.93 -5.31
N ARG A 172 3.65 -3.79 -4.79
CA ARG A 172 5.01 -3.63 -4.22
C ARG A 172 5.16 -4.27 -2.84
N LEU A 173 4.07 -4.43 -2.08
CA LEU A 173 4.11 -5.13 -0.78
C LEU A 173 4.57 -6.59 -0.92
N ASN A 174 4.19 -7.29 -1.99
CA ASN A 174 4.66 -8.66 -2.21
C ASN A 174 6.17 -8.71 -2.50
N PHE A 175 6.70 -7.70 -3.20
CA PHE A 175 8.13 -7.55 -3.41
C PHE A 175 8.86 -7.28 -2.09
N LEU A 176 8.34 -6.37 -1.25
CA LEU A 176 8.90 -6.08 0.07
C LEU A 176 8.87 -7.29 1.01
N LYS A 177 7.77 -8.05 1.02
CA LYS A 177 7.66 -9.31 1.78
C LYS A 177 8.73 -10.32 1.37
N ARG A 178 8.95 -10.46 0.06
CA ARG A 178 10.00 -11.35 -0.44
C ARG A 178 11.40 -10.90 -0.01
N LEU A 179 11.66 -9.59 0.05
CA LEU A 179 12.93 -9.06 0.57
C LEU A 179 13.11 -9.34 2.07
N THR A 180 12.05 -9.24 2.87
CA THR A 180 12.12 -9.56 4.31
C THR A 180 12.27 -11.06 4.56
N GLU A 181 11.58 -11.91 3.80
CA GLU A 181 11.73 -13.37 3.89
C GLU A 181 13.13 -13.82 3.46
N LEU A 182 13.74 -13.16 2.47
CA LEU A 182 15.15 -13.39 2.10
C LEU A 182 16.11 -13.00 3.23
N ASN A 183 15.86 -11.90 3.94
CA ASN A 183 16.66 -11.54 5.12
C ASN A 183 16.47 -12.54 6.28
N GLU A 184 15.27 -13.06 6.53
CA GLU A 184 15.04 -14.08 7.57
C GLU A 184 15.73 -15.41 7.24
N LEU A 185 15.76 -15.81 5.96
CA LEU A 185 16.53 -16.96 5.48
C LEU A 185 18.04 -16.75 5.61
N GLU A 186 18.55 -15.53 5.41
CA GLU A 186 19.96 -15.19 5.64
C GLU A 186 20.38 -15.30 7.10
N VAL A 187 19.48 -15.01 8.05
CA VAL A 187 19.76 -15.12 9.50
C VAL A 187 19.89 -16.58 9.96
N SER A 188 19.28 -17.53 9.24
CA SER A 188 19.36 -18.97 9.52
C SER A 188 20.61 -19.66 8.95
N GLY A 189 21.36 -18.99 8.08
CA GLY A 189 22.62 -19.49 7.54
C GLY A 189 23.79 -19.03 8.40
N SER A 190 24.31 -19.90 9.27
CA SER A 190 25.55 -19.72 10.01
C SER A 190 26.75 -19.58 9.07
N LYS A 191 26.98 -18.38 8.51
CA LYS A 191 28.29 -18.00 7.99
C LYS A 191 29.13 -17.56 9.18
N GLU A 192 30.33 -18.13 9.31
CA GLU A 192 31.31 -17.77 10.34
C GLU A 192 31.38 -16.24 10.50
N LYS A 193 31.29 -15.74 11.73
CA LYS A 193 31.36 -14.31 12.04
C LYS A 193 32.74 -13.76 11.69
N ILE A 194 32.89 -13.28 10.46
CA ILE A 194 34.06 -12.52 10.03
C ILE A 194 34.04 -11.17 10.75
N ALA A 195 35.14 -10.84 11.43
CA ALA A 195 35.32 -9.53 12.06
C ALA A 195 35.69 -8.49 11.01
N TYR A 196 34.81 -7.52 10.78
CA TYR A 196 35.01 -6.38 9.87
C TYR A 196 35.60 -5.18 10.63
N PRO A 197 36.31 -4.25 9.96
CA PRO A 197 36.55 -4.17 8.52
C PRO A 197 37.75 -5.00 8.03
N ILE A 198 37.69 -5.49 6.78
CA ILE A 198 38.75 -6.31 6.16
C ILE A 198 39.10 -5.83 4.75
N ILE A 199 40.36 -6.02 4.34
CA ILE A 199 40.83 -5.80 2.97
C ILE A 199 40.99 -7.16 2.29
N LYS A 200 40.42 -7.31 1.09
CA LYS A 200 40.67 -8.46 0.21
C LYS A 200 41.28 -7.98 -1.10
N ASN A 201 42.42 -8.57 -1.45
CA ASN A 201 43.06 -8.32 -2.75
C ASN A 201 42.57 -9.40 -3.73
N LYS A 202 41.97 -8.99 -4.84
CA LYS A 202 41.53 -9.90 -5.91
C LYS A 202 42.17 -9.48 -7.21
N LYS A 203 43.13 -10.27 -7.70
CA LYS A 203 44.02 -9.91 -8.82
C LYS A 203 44.72 -8.57 -8.51
N ASP A 204 44.32 -7.49 -9.18
CA ASP A 204 44.87 -6.13 -9.04
C ASP A 204 43.90 -5.14 -8.35
N GLU A 205 42.75 -5.61 -7.85
CA GLU A 205 41.78 -4.77 -7.15
C GLU A 205 41.85 -4.97 -5.63
N VAL A 206 41.99 -3.85 -4.91
CA VAL A 206 41.85 -3.79 -3.45
C VAL A 206 40.38 -3.53 -3.12
N ILE A 207 39.72 -4.52 -2.52
CA ILE A 207 38.32 -4.43 -2.07
C ILE A 207 38.30 -4.28 -0.56
N PHE A 208 37.70 -3.21 -0.08
CA PHE A 208 37.57 -2.92 1.34
C PHE A 208 36.15 -3.25 1.82
N TYR A 209 36.02 -4.24 2.69
CA TYR A 209 34.74 -4.60 3.30
C TYR A 209 34.61 -3.89 4.65
N VAL A 210 33.67 -2.97 4.73
CA VAL A 210 33.31 -2.26 5.97
C VAL A 210 32.32 -3.09 6.78
N SER A 211 31.42 -3.81 6.11
CA SER A 211 30.55 -4.84 6.68
C SER A 211 30.35 -5.99 5.69
N ASP A 212 29.55 -6.98 6.07
CA ASP A 212 29.12 -8.09 5.21
C ASP A 212 28.33 -7.63 3.97
N LYS A 213 27.62 -6.50 4.08
CA LYS A 213 26.76 -5.93 3.02
C LYS A 213 27.30 -4.63 2.44
N PHE A 214 28.37 -4.06 3.02
CA PHE A 214 28.94 -2.78 2.60
C PHE A 214 30.42 -2.93 2.24
N LEU A 215 30.72 -2.78 0.94
CA LEU A 215 32.06 -2.87 0.38
C LEU A 215 32.39 -1.61 -0.43
N LEU A 216 33.68 -1.27 -0.45
CA LEU A 216 34.24 -0.16 -1.19
C LEU A 216 35.27 -0.70 -2.18
N ARG A 217 35.11 -0.29 -3.44
CA ARG A 217 36.00 -0.64 -4.55
C ARG A 217 36.37 0.63 -5.32
N LYS A 218 37.60 0.67 -5.80
CA LYS A 218 38.02 1.71 -6.75
C LYS A 218 37.12 1.68 -7.99
N ASP A 219 36.70 2.86 -8.45
CA ASP A 219 35.84 3.06 -9.63
C ASP A 219 34.43 2.43 -9.59
N ASP A 220 33.91 2.10 -8.41
CA ASP A 220 32.50 1.71 -8.28
C ASP A 220 31.56 2.87 -8.62
N ARG A 221 30.44 2.57 -9.30
CA ARG A 221 29.33 3.49 -9.54
C ARG A 221 28.77 4.04 -8.22
N ASN A 222 28.79 3.24 -7.17
CA ASN A 222 28.35 3.63 -5.82
C ASN A 222 29.49 4.20 -4.95
N GLY A 223 30.61 4.63 -5.55
CA GLY A 223 31.78 5.09 -4.82
C GLY A 223 31.71 6.50 -4.23
N TRP A 224 30.57 7.19 -4.31
CA TRP A 224 30.38 8.55 -3.80
C TRP A 224 29.65 8.56 -2.46
N PHE A 225 30.15 9.37 -1.52
CA PHE A 225 29.66 9.46 -0.15
C PHE A 225 29.55 10.92 0.28
N LEU A 226 28.56 11.21 1.14
CA LEU A 226 28.40 12.49 1.78
C LEU A 226 29.01 12.43 3.19
N THR A 227 29.98 13.30 3.49
CA THR A 227 30.54 13.40 4.84
C THR A 227 29.59 14.14 5.79
N LYS A 228 29.85 14.05 7.09
CA LYS A 228 29.11 14.84 8.11
C LYS A 228 29.22 16.35 7.91
N ASP A 229 30.28 16.80 7.24
CA ASP A 229 30.52 18.20 6.91
C ASP A 229 29.92 18.61 5.55
N ASN A 230 28.96 17.83 5.03
CA ASN A 230 28.31 18.02 3.73
C ASN A 230 29.27 18.07 2.52
N LYS A 231 30.43 17.41 2.62
CA LYS A 231 31.37 17.29 1.49
C LYS A 231 31.08 16.01 0.72
N LEU A 232 31.01 16.13 -0.60
CA LEU A 232 30.90 14.97 -1.47
C LEU A 232 32.29 14.40 -1.75
N ILE A 233 32.51 13.15 -1.34
CA ILE A 233 33.78 12.46 -1.49
C ILE A 233 33.59 11.19 -2.31
N ARG A 234 34.60 10.82 -3.10
CA ARG A 234 34.66 9.56 -3.85
C ARG A 234 35.76 8.68 -3.29
N TYR A 235 35.44 7.45 -2.91
CA TYR A 235 36.43 6.48 -2.46
C TYR A 235 37.51 6.27 -3.53
N SER A 236 38.78 6.27 -3.10
CA SER A 236 39.94 6.05 -3.95
C SER A 236 40.65 4.74 -3.60
N SER A 237 41.09 4.61 -2.35
CA SER A 237 41.89 3.47 -1.90
C SER A 237 41.76 3.27 -0.39
N VAL A 238 42.29 2.16 0.12
CA VAL A 238 42.48 1.93 1.55
C VAL A 238 43.86 1.31 1.78
N ARG A 239 44.50 1.72 2.86
CA ARG A 239 45.73 1.11 3.37
C ARG A 239 45.58 0.75 4.85
N LYS A 240 46.20 -0.34 5.27
CA LYS A 240 46.27 -0.72 6.69
C LYS A 240 47.61 -0.26 7.24
N VAL A 241 47.59 0.58 8.26
CA VAL A 241 48.79 1.12 8.93
C VAL A 241 48.61 0.96 10.43
N LEU A 242 49.55 0.26 11.09
CA LEU A 242 49.59 0.07 12.56
C LEU A 242 48.23 -0.39 13.15
N GLY A 243 47.58 -1.35 12.50
CA GLY A 243 46.29 -1.91 12.96
C GLY A 243 45.06 -1.04 12.63
N SER A 244 45.24 0.19 12.14
CA SER A 244 44.17 1.06 11.69
C SER A 244 44.04 1.08 10.17
N PHE A 245 42.83 1.37 9.68
CA PHE A 245 42.55 1.51 8.25
C PHE A 245 42.52 2.99 7.88
N ILE A 246 43.39 3.41 6.97
CA ILE A 246 43.41 4.75 6.40
C ILE A 246 42.76 4.67 5.04
N ILE A 247 41.63 5.36 4.89
CA ILE A 247 40.87 5.44 3.65
C ILE A 247 41.32 6.70 2.92
N GLU A 248 41.57 6.60 1.62
CA GLU A 248 41.84 7.74 0.75
C GLU A 248 40.61 8.03 -0.11
N TRP A 249 40.34 9.31 -0.33
CA TRP A 249 39.23 9.77 -1.14
C TRP A 249 39.59 11.00 -1.97
N HIS A 250 38.89 11.16 -3.09
CA HIS A 250 38.84 12.42 -3.83
C HIS A 250 37.66 13.23 -3.31
N HIS A 251 37.80 14.54 -3.16
CA HIS A 251 36.66 15.39 -2.78
C HIS A 251 36.31 16.33 -3.93
N LEU A 252 35.02 16.64 -4.07
CA LEU A 252 34.55 17.57 -5.07
C LEU A 252 34.85 19.01 -4.58
N VAL A 253 35.68 19.74 -5.33
CA VAL A 253 36.17 21.08 -4.93
C VAL A 253 35.11 22.15 -5.21
N GLU A 254 34.51 22.11 -6.39
CA GLU A 254 33.47 23.06 -6.79
C GLU A 254 32.10 22.39 -6.70
N THR A 255 31.25 22.92 -5.84
CA THR A 255 29.84 22.54 -5.77
C THR A 255 28.99 23.79 -5.95
N GLN A 256 27.97 23.68 -6.79
CA GLN A 256 26.93 24.70 -6.92
C GLN A 256 25.59 24.10 -6.51
N PRO A 257 24.71 24.85 -5.83
CA PRO A 257 23.36 24.40 -5.58
C PRO A 257 22.66 24.13 -6.92
N ALA A 258 22.37 22.87 -7.21
CA ALA A 258 21.59 22.52 -8.40
C ALA A 258 20.15 23.04 -8.30
N PHE A 259 19.69 23.34 -7.09
CA PHE A 259 18.36 23.86 -6.81
C PHE A 259 18.42 24.95 -5.75
N SER A 260 17.72 26.05 -5.99
CA SER A 260 17.52 27.16 -5.04
C SER A 260 16.34 26.92 -4.09
N TYR A 261 15.55 25.86 -4.30
CA TYR A 261 14.40 25.46 -3.49
C TYR A 261 14.18 23.93 -3.54
N PRO A 262 13.63 23.30 -2.48
CA PRO A 262 13.36 21.86 -2.48
C PRO A 262 12.32 21.49 -3.54
N ASN A 263 12.74 20.76 -4.57
CA ASN A 263 11.87 20.30 -5.65
C ASN A 263 11.25 18.93 -5.34
N ARG A 264 10.00 18.71 -5.80
CA ARG A 264 9.33 17.41 -5.68
C ARG A 264 10.14 16.34 -6.41
N SER A 265 10.45 15.25 -5.72
CA SER A 265 11.25 14.10 -6.22
C SER A 265 10.70 13.46 -7.50
N LYS A 266 9.43 13.72 -7.87
CA LYS A 266 8.82 13.28 -9.15
C LYS A 266 9.38 13.96 -10.40
N LEU A 267 10.07 15.09 -10.26
CA LEU A 267 10.69 15.81 -11.38
C LEU A 267 12.05 15.21 -11.79
N PHE A 268 12.60 14.31 -10.97
CA PHE A 268 13.87 13.63 -11.22
C PHE A 268 13.63 12.31 -11.96
N ILE A 269 13.27 12.41 -13.25
CA ILE A 269 13.46 11.29 -14.17
C ILE A 269 14.87 11.46 -14.72
N ILE A 270 15.79 10.66 -14.20
CA ILE A 270 17.14 10.53 -14.78
C ILE A 270 16.95 9.84 -16.14
N LEU A 271 17.27 10.57 -17.22
CA LEU A 271 17.48 10.00 -18.56
C LEU A 271 18.70 9.09 -18.57
#